data_AF-A0A947S6J9-F1
#
_entry.id   AF-A0A947S6J9-F1
#
_cell.length_a   1.000
_cell.length_b   1.000
_cell.length_c   1.000
_cell.angle_alpha   90.00
_cell.angle_beta   90.00
_cell.angle_gamma   90.00
#
_symmetry.space_group_name_H-M   'P 1'
#
loop_
_entity.id
_entity.type
_entity.pdbx_description
1 polymer ?
#
loop_
_entity_poly.entity_id
_entity_poly.type
_entity_poly.pdbx_seq_one_letter_code
_entity_poly.pdbx_strand_id
1 'polypeptide(L)'
;MDNENLPSQEIEDENGKRNTIETAINSGLGDLITQVSAEHNLNTLDEKLGMPVPIELLPISDRQISVSPDVQNLLDALTEIINDPNKKISVEIPFCLMGSDNNLDNAVTLHKDFYKLKSTEVIPDSEKFSNAIYKVINSDTLETFALCHTHPKLSDLDMQDVLTTKISLETKEKFGIKRAGFNLSLQDLYVLQWLHENFGDKTDLVEGVLIPNGNLILIEIKNDRFQLIRSEKS
;
A
#
# COMPACT_ATOMS: atom_id res chain seq x y z
N MET A 1 19.19 -16.44 26.70
CA MET A 1 19.41 -15.64 25.48
C MET A 1 19.33 -16.65 24.35
N ASP A 2 18.10 -17.00 24.01
CA ASP A 2 17.84 -17.99 22.98
C ASP A 2 17.68 -17.25 21.67
N ASN A 3 18.63 -17.53 20.80
CA ASN A 3 18.73 -17.03 19.44
C ASN A 3 17.70 -17.83 18.63
N GLU A 4 16.43 -17.40 18.67
CA GLU A 4 15.41 -17.98 17.80
C GLU A 4 15.69 -17.55 16.37
N ASN A 5 15.98 -18.55 15.55
CA ASN A 5 16.21 -18.47 14.13
C ASN A 5 15.09 -17.64 13.46
N LEU A 6 15.45 -16.45 12.97
CA LEU A 6 14.73 -15.85 11.85
C LEU A 6 14.76 -16.88 10.70
N PRO A 7 13.61 -17.32 10.16
CA PRO A 7 13.61 -18.28 9.07
C PRO A 7 14.28 -17.65 7.86
N SER A 8 15.38 -18.27 7.46
CA SER A 8 16.09 -17.99 6.22
C SER A 8 15.26 -18.45 5.02
N GLN A 9 15.10 -17.54 4.05
CA GLN A 9 14.99 -17.78 2.60
C GLN A 9 13.68 -18.41 2.06
N GLU A 10 12.97 -17.59 1.27
CA GLU A 10 12.22 -17.97 0.05
C GLU A 10 11.45 -19.30 0.10
N ILE A 11 10.53 -19.43 1.05
CA ILE A 11 9.23 -19.96 0.67
C ILE A 11 8.47 -18.72 0.23
N GLU A 12 8.40 -18.48 -1.08
CA GLU A 12 7.42 -17.54 -1.64
C GLU A 12 6.09 -17.83 -0.94
N ASP A 13 5.53 -16.83 -0.25
CA ASP A 13 4.32 -16.99 0.53
C ASP A 13 3.10 -17.12 -0.40
N GLU A 14 3.05 -18.24 -1.12
CA GLU A 14 2.02 -18.62 -2.08
C GLU A 14 0.64 -18.67 -1.43
N ASN A 15 0.58 -18.92 -0.12
CA ASN A 15 -0.67 -18.90 0.63
C ASN A 15 -1.14 -17.47 0.84
N GLY A 16 -0.29 -16.55 1.32
CA GLY A 16 -0.61 -15.14 1.43
C GLY A 16 -1.04 -14.56 0.08
N LYS A 17 -0.31 -14.85 -1.01
CA LYS A 17 -0.68 -14.41 -2.37
C LYS A 17 -2.04 -14.97 -2.80
N ARG A 18 -2.33 -16.24 -2.54
CA ARG A 18 -3.64 -16.85 -2.87
C ARG A 18 -4.76 -16.19 -2.08
N ASN A 19 -4.56 -16.00 -0.78
CA ASN A 19 -5.51 -15.32 0.09
C ASN A 19 -5.79 -13.90 -0.40
N THR A 20 -4.77 -13.16 -0.84
CA THR A 20 -4.95 -11.84 -1.46
C THR A 20 -5.87 -11.89 -2.67
N ILE A 21 -5.65 -12.85 -3.59
CA ILE A 21 -6.50 -12.99 -4.77
C ILE A 21 -7.94 -13.34 -4.38
N GLU A 22 -8.14 -14.25 -3.43
CA GLU A 22 -9.47 -14.62 -2.93
C GLU A 22 -10.18 -13.44 -2.27
N THR A 23 -9.52 -12.73 -1.36
CA THR A 23 -10.03 -11.50 -0.73
C THR A 23 -10.33 -10.42 -1.77
N ALA A 24 -9.49 -10.26 -2.80
CA ALA A 24 -9.72 -9.30 -3.89
C ALA A 24 -10.96 -9.66 -4.72
N ILE A 25 -11.17 -10.93 -5.03
CA ILE A 25 -12.38 -11.42 -5.72
C ILE A 25 -13.62 -11.13 -4.86
N ASN A 26 -13.57 -11.46 -3.57
CA ASN A 26 -14.66 -11.17 -2.61
C ASN A 26 -14.94 -9.66 -2.50
N SER A 27 -13.92 -8.84 -2.72
CA SER A 27 -14.02 -7.39 -2.71
C SER A 27 -14.71 -6.82 -3.96
N GLY A 28 -14.87 -7.60 -5.02
CA GLY A 28 -15.50 -7.18 -6.28
C GLY A 28 -14.53 -7.02 -7.46
N LEU A 29 -13.27 -7.44 -7.30
CA LEU A 29 -12.23 -7.28 -8.33
C LEU A 29 -12.15 -8.47 -9.31
N GLY A 30 -13.03 -9.47 -9.20
CA GLY A 30 -12.94 -10.72 -9.98
C GLY A 30 -12.95 -10.52 -11.51
N ASP A 31 -13.80 -9.63 -12.01
CA ASP A 31 -13.90 -9.34 -13.46
C ASP A 31 -12.64 -8.65 -13.98
N LEU A 32 -12.11 -7.69 -13.21
CA LEU A 32 -10.85 -7.00 -13.51
C LEU A 32 -9.70 -8.01 -13.58
N ILE A 33 -9.58 -8.86 -12.55
CA ILE A 33 -8.55 -9.90 -12.46
C ILE A 33 -8.62 -10.83 -13.66
N THR A 34 -9.82 -11.32 -13.98
CA THR A 34 -10.03 -12.23 -15.10
C THR A 34 -9.67 -11.59 -16.43
N GLN A 35 -10.16 -10.37 -16.69
CA GLN A 35 -9.97 -9.71 -17.99
C GLN A 35 -8.51 -9.31 -18.22
N VAL A 36 -7.85 -8.68 -17.24
CA VAL A 36 -6.44 -8.27 -17.39
C VAL A 36 -5.52 -9.49 -17.46
N SER A 37 -5.80 -10.56 -16.71
CA SER A 37 -5.02 -11.80 -16.79
C SER A 37 -5.11 -12.44 -18.17
N ALA A 38 -6.30 -12.47 -18.76
CA ALA A 38 -6.51 -13.01 -20.11
C ALA A 38 -5.84 -12.13 -21.19
N GLU A 39 -5.96 -10.81 -21.08
CA GLU A 39 -5.39 -9.86 -22.04
C GLU A 39 -3.86 -9.93 -22.10
N HIS A 40 -3.20 -10.16 -20.96
CA HIS A 40 -1.73 -10.17 -20.86
C HIS A 40 -1.12 -11.54 -20.56
N ASN A 41 -1.91 -12.62 -20.58
CA ASN A 41 -1.48 -13.98 -20.27
C ASN A 41 -0.79 -14.11 -18.90
N LEU A 42 -1.36 -13.49 -17.86
CA LEU A 42 -0.84 -13.56 -16.48
C LEU A 42 -1.28 -14.89 -15.84
N ASN A 43 -0.36 -15.83 -15.72
CA ASN A 43 -0.67 -17.22 -15.34
C ASN A 43 -0.28 -17.55 -13.90
N THR A 44 0.71 -16.87 -13.36
CA THR A 44 1.22 -17.04 -11.99
C THR A 44 0.57 -16.06 -11.02
N LEU A 45 0.76 -16.27 -9.71
CA LEU A 45 0.31 -15.31 -8.70
C LEU A 45 1.15 -14.03 -8.76
N ASP A 46 2.47 -14.14 -8.92
CA ASP A 46 3.38 -12.98 -8.98
C ASP A 46 3.07 -12.05 -10.15
N GLU A 47 2.81 -12.61 -11.33
CA GLU A 47 2.41 -11.81 -12.49
C GLU A 47 1.12 -11.02 -12.24
N LYS A 48 0.22 -11.55 -11.40
CA LYS A 48 -1.04 -10.88 -11.05
C LYS A 48 -0.84 -9.79 -10.01
N LEU A 49 0.13 -9.89 -9.10
CA LEU A 49 0.34 -8.86 -8.07
C LEU A 49 0.64 -7.48 -8.65
N GLY A 50 1.26 -7.41 -9.83
CA GLY A 50 1.47 -6.15 -10.56
C GLY A 50 0.22 -5.53 -11.20
N MET A 51 -0.96 -6.15 -11.05
CA MET A 51 -2.20 -5.68 -11.66
C MET A 51 -2.69 -4.38 -10.99
N PRO A 52 -3.02 -3.33 -11.77
CA PRO A 52 -3.57 -2.11 -11.20
C PRO A 52 -4.97 -2.35 -10.64
N VAL A 53 -5.21 -1.84 -9.44
CA VAL A 53 -6.51 -1.81 -8.77
C VAL A 53 -6.99 -0.36 -8.73
N PRO A 54 -7.99 0.01 -9.54
CA PRO A 54 -8.64 1.31 -9.43
C PRO A 54 -9.26 1.48 -8.04
N ILE A 55 -8.97 2.60 -7.38
CA ILE A 55 -9.41 2.89 -6.01
C ILE A 55 -10.95 2.85 -5.92
N GLU A 56 -11.63 3.34 -6.96
CA GLU A 56 -13.08 3.42 -7.04
C GLU A 56 -13.79 2.07 -7.15
N LEU A 57 -13.07 0.98 -7.44
CA LEU A 57 -13.65 -0.38 -7.47
C LEU A 57 -13.69 -1.03 -6.09
N LEU A 58 -12.94 -0.53 -5.11
CA LEU A 58 -12.99 -1.06 -3.76
C LEU A 58 -14.29 -0.61 -3.06
N PRO A 59 -14.96 -1.51 -2.32
CA PRO A 59 -16.10 -1.14 -1.50
C PRO A 59 -15.66 -0.16 -0.42
N ILE A 60 -16.53 0.77 -0.07
CA ILE A 60 -16.25 1.77 0.96
C ILE A 60 -16.51 1.17 2.34
N SER A 61 -15.56 1.31 3.26
CA SER A 61 -15.74 0.97 4.66
C SER A 61 -16.65 1.99 5.36
N ASP A 62 -17.34 1.53 6.41
CA ASP A 62 -18.03 2.39 7.36
C ASP A 62 -17.07 3.17 8.28
N ARG A 63 -15.78 2.77 8.30
CA ARG A 63 -14.74 3.43 9.07
C ARG A 63 -14.32 4.73 8.38
N GLN A 64 -14.08 5.73 9.21
CA GLN A 64 -13.61 7.05 8.80
C GLN A 64 -12.40 7.40 9.65
N ILE A 65 -11.31 7.85 9.05
CA ILE A 65 -10.07 8.21 9.74
C ILE A 65 -9.71 9.67 9.45
N SER A 66 -9.32 10.39 10.49
CA SER A 66 -8.67 11.71 10.40
C SER A 66 -7.16 11.60 10.59
N VAL A 67 -6.42 12.61 10.13
CA VAL A 67 -4.98 12.73 10.37
C VAL A 67 -4.69 14.01 11.17
N SER A 68 -3.71 13.95 12.06
CA SER A 68 -3.27 15.13 12.81
C SER A 68 -2.52 16.11 11.90
N PRO A 69 -2.38 17.39 12.31
CA PRO A 69 -1.58 18.36 11.56
C PRO A 69 -0.12 17.93 11.36
N ASP A 70 0.48 17.24 12.33
CA ASP A 70 1.86 16.75 12.21
C ASP A 70 1.99 15.64 11.17
N VAL A 71 0.99 14.75 11.10
CA VAL A 71 0.90 13.74 10.04
C VAL A 71 0.68 14.42 8.68
N GLN A 72 -0.22 15.40 8.59
CA GLN A 72 -0.48 16.13 7.35
C GLN A 72 0.78 16.84 6.83
N ASN A 73 1.57 17.48 7.72
CA ASN A 73 2.84 18.10 7.35
C ASN A 73 3.83 17.10 6.72
N LEU A 74 3.88 15.86 7.22
CA LEU A 74 4.68 14.80 6.62
C LEU A 74 4.13 14.41 5.24
N LEU A 75 2.81 14.20 5.12
CA LEU A 75 2.16 13.83 3.86
C LEU A 75 2.39 14.90 2.78
N ASP A 76 2.33 16.18 3.14
CA ASP A 76 2.61 17.30 2.25
C ASP A 76 4.08 17.28 1.77
N ALA A 77 5.02 17.06 2.69
CA ALA A 77 6.44 16.94 2.36
C ALA A 77 6.73 15.74 1.44
N LEU A 78 6.11 14.58 1.70
CA LEU A 78 6.23 13.40 0.85
C LEU A 78 5.61 13.65 -0.54
N THR A 79 4.45 14.32 -0.59
CA THR A 79 3.78 14.69 -1.83
C THR A 79 4.64 15.60 -2.69
N GLU A 80 5.32 16.59 -2.10
CA GLU A 80 6.27 17.44 -2.81
C GLU A 80 7.40 16.61 -3.42
N ILE A 81 7.95 15.67 -2.66
CA ILE A 81 9.07 14.83 -3.08
C ILE A 81 8.70 13.92 -4.25
N ILE A 82 7.57 13.23 -4.19
CA ILE A 82 7.15 12.28 -5.23
C ILE A 82 6.67 12.95 -6.52
N ASN A 83 6.45 14.27 -6.47
CA ASN A 83 6.09 15.08 -7.62
C ASN A 83 7.27 15.90 -8.19
N ASP A 84 8.41 15.96 -7.50
CA ASP A 84 9.55 16.79 -7.91
C ASP A 84 10.16 16.26 -9.22
N PRO A 85 10.01 16.98 -10.34
CA PRO A 85 10.50 16.52 -11.64
C PRO A 85 12.04 16.51 -11.73
N ASN A 86 12.73 17.19 -10.81
CA ASN A 86 14.19 17.25 -10.78
C ASN A 86 14.79 16.10 -9.97
N LYS A 87 13.99 15.48 -9.11
CA LYS A 87 14.37 14.27 -8.40
C LYS A 87 13.94 13.08 -9.27
N LYS A 88 14.90 12.29 -9.72
CA LYS A 88 14.63 10.98 -10.34
C LYS A 88 14.17 9.96 -9.28
N ILE A 89 13.22 10.35 -8.43
CA ILE A 89 12.62 9.49 -7.43
C ILE A 89 11.50 8.74 -8.16
N SER A 90 11.89 7.63 -8.76
CA SER A 90 10.95 6.60 -9.21
C SER A 90 10.74 5.55 -8.12
N VAL A 91 11.07 5.89 -6.87
CA VAL A 91 11.02 4.99 -5.71
C VAL A 91 9.89 5.33 -4.77
N GLU A 92 9.30 4.29 -4.24
CA GLU A 92 8.30 4.38 -3.18
C GLU A 92 9.00 4.64 -1.85
N ILE A 93 8.46 5.55 -1.05
CA ILE A 93 9.00 5.92 0.24
C ILE A 93 8.11 5.27 1.31
N PRO A 94 8.60 4.26 2.04
CA PRO A 94 7.81 3.61 3.09
C PRO A 94 7.80 4.44 4.38
N PHE A 95 6.64 4.46 5.03
CA PHE A 95 6.42 5.12 6.33
C PHE A 95 5.32 4.38 7.10
N CYS A 96 5.20 4.65 8.39
CA CYS A 96 4.12 4.16 9.23
C CYS A 96 3.35 5.34 9.80
N LEU A 97 2.04 5.18 9.92
CA LEU A 97 1.18 6.02 10.73
C LEU A 97 0.61 5.20 11.88
N MET A 98 0.44 5.83 13.04
CA MET A 98 -0.13 5.19 14.23
C MET A 98 -1.11 6.15 14.89
N GLY A 99 -2.10 5.60 15.58
CA GLY A 99 -3.11 6.42 16.23
C GLY A 99 -4.16 5.62 17.00
N SER A 100 -5.19 6.32 17.43
CA SER A 100 -6.30 5.82 18.25
C SER A 100 -7.59 6.53 17.89
N ASP A 101 -8.75 5.96 18.26
CA ASP A 101 -10.06 6.62 18.07
C ASP A 101 -10.28 7.15 16.64
N ASN A 102 -9.81 6.38 15.64
CA ASN A 102 -9.85 6.76 14.23
C ASN A 102 -9.07 8.04 13.86
N ASN A 103 -8.09 8.44 14.67
CA ASN A 103 -7.21 9.55 14.38
C ASN A 103 -5.75 9.10 14.32
N LEU A 104 -5.09 9.27 13.18
CA LEU A 104 -3.67 8.99 13.00
C LEU A 104 -2.86 10.24 13.35
N ASP A 105 -2.11 10.19 14.44
CA ASP A 105 -1.42 11.35 15.01
C ASP A 105 0.10 11.18 15.15
N ASN A 106 0.61 9.97 14.95
CA ASN A 106 2.02 9.65 14.98
C ASN A 106 2.48 9.17 13.60
N ALA A 107 3.66 9.61 13.17
CA ALA A 107 4.27 9.13 11.93
C ALA A 107 5.75 8.77 12.11
N VAL A 108 6.19 7.73 11.41
CA VAL A 108 7.59 7.28 11.38
C VAL A 108 7.97 6.97 9.95
N THR A 109 9.02 7.63 9.42
CA THR A 109 9.59 7.23 8.13
C THR A 109 10.44 5.98 8.30
N LEU A 110 10.22 4.98 7.45
CA LEU A 110 10.93 3.70 7.48
C LEU A 110 12.25 3.74 6.70
N HIS A 111 12.87 4.91 6.63
CA HIS A 111 14.18 5.10 6.00
C HIS A 111 15.04 6.05 6.84
N LYS A 112 16.37 5.93 6.78
CA LYS A 112 17.29 6.69 7.64
C LYS A 112 17.48 8.15 7.19
N ASP A 113 17.43 8.43 5.88
CA ASP A 113 17.62 9.80 5.35
C ASP A 113 16.91 9.99 4.00
N PHE A 114 15.62 10.33 4.03
CA PHE A 114 14.79 10.43 2.83
C PHE A 114 15.17 11.62 1.92
N TYR A 115 15.78 12.68 2.46
CA TYR A 115 16.27 13.81 1.67
C TYR A 115 17.54 13.48 0.87
N LYS A 116 18.19 12.33 1.14
CA LYS A 116 19.41 11.88 0.45
C LYS A 116 19.18 10.68 -0.47
N LEU A 117 17.93 10.38 -0.86
CA LEU A 117 17.63 9.33 -1.83
C LEU A 117 18.31 9.62 -3.17
N LYS A 118 19.48 8.98 -3.37
CA LYS A 118 20.26 8.95 -4.62
C LYS A 118 20.10 7.61 -5.37
N SER A 119 19.32 6.71 -4.80
CA SER A 119 19.13 5.32 -5.21
C SER A 119 17.73 5.13 -5.81
N THR A 120 17.63 4.25 -6.81
CA THR A 120 16.37 3.77 -7.41
C THR A 120 15.73 2.63 -6.61
N GLU A 121 16.25 2.33 -5.41
CA GLU A 121 15.66 1.38 -4.47
C GLU A 121 15.73 1.94 -3.04
N VAL A 122 14.65 1.80 -2.29
CA VAL A 122 14.58 2.11 -0.86
C VAL A 122 14.46 0.81 -0.09
N ILE A 123 15.48 0.47 0.69
CA ILE A 123 15.41 -0.66 1.61
C ILE A 123 14.76 -0.16 2.91
N PRO A 124 13.58 -0.68 3.30
CA PRO A 124 12.94 -0.29 4.55
C PRO A 124 13.82 -0.63 5.76
N ASP A 125 13.85 0.25 6.75
CA ASP A 125 14.50 0.03 8.02
C ASP A 125 13.64 -0.90 8.89
N SER A 126 14.00 -2.18 8.91
CA SER A 126 13.26 -3.24 9.60
C SER A 126 13.18 -3.04 11.11
N GLU A 127 14.18 -2.38 11.72
CA GLU A 127 14.17 -2.05 13.14
C GLU A 127 13.12 -0.95 13.42
N LYS A 128 13.05 0.08 12.58
CA LYS A 128 12.01 1.12 12.69
C LYS A 128 10.61 0.55 12.49
N PHE A 129 10.44 -0.33 11.50
CA PHE A 129 9.15 -1.02 11.27
C PHE A 129 8.73 -1.82 12.49
N SER A 130 9.63 -2.69 13.00
CA SER A 130 9.37 -3.53 14.16
C SER A 130 9.03 -2.68 15.39
N ASN A 131 9.80 -1.63 15.65
CA ASN A 131 9.57 -0.73 16.77
C ASN A 131 8.21 -0.01 16.65
N ALA A 132 7.81 0.40 15.45
CA ALA A 132 6.53 1.08 15.23
C ALA A 132 5.35 0.13 15.49
N ILE A 133 5.35 -1.08 14.91
CA ILE A 133 4.24 -2.02 15.10
C ILE A 133 4.15 -2.53 16.54
N TYR A 134 5.29 -2.84 17.18
CA TYR A 134 5.30 -3.25 18.58
C TYR A 134 4.95 -2.11 19.55
N LYS A 135 5.17 -0.85 19.16
CA LYS A 135 4.68 0.29 19.94
C LYS A 135 3.16 0.29 19.99
N VAL A 136 2.47 -0.02 18.89
CA VAL A 136 0.99 -0.10 18.88
C VAL A 136 0.52 -1.34 19.63
N ILE A 137 1.06 -2.52 19.31
CA ILE A 137 0.65 -3.80 19.93
C ILE A 137 0.77 -3.77 21.47
N ASN A 138 1.77 -3.09 22.02
CA ASN A 138 2.01 -3.03 23.46
C ASN A 138 1.49 -1.73 24.11
N SER A 139 0.67 -0.93 23.42
CA SER A 139 0.12 0.31 23.94
C SER A 139 -1.29 0.11 24.49
N ASP A 140 -1.58 0.76 25.62
CA ASP A 140 -2.96 0.88 26.13
C ASP A 140 -3.74 2.02 25.46
N THR A 141 -3.11 2.80 24.57
CA THR A 141 -3.67 4.01 23.98
C THR A 141 -3.67 4.02 22.46
N LEU A 142 -2.73 3.33 21.81
CA LEU A 142 -2.68 3.24 20.35
C LEU A 142 -3.38 1.96 19.90
N GLU A 143 -4.25 2.07 18.91
CA GLU A 143 -5.11 0.95 18.49
C GLU A 143 -4.86 0.58 17.02
N THR A 144 -4.43 1.57 16.22
CA THR A 144 -4.28 1.43 14.77
C THR A 144 -2.83 1.58 14.35
N PHE A 145 -2.38 0.65 13.51
CA PHE A 145 -1.13 0.70 12.79
C PHE A 145 -1.41 0.73 11.29
N ALA A 146 -0.99 1.79 10.61
CA ALA A 146 -1.01 1.86 9.15
C ALA A 146 0.42 1.73 8.62
N LEU A 147 0.69 0.67 7.84
CA LEU A 147 1.87 0.63 6.99
C LEU A 147 1.56 1.41 5.73
N CYS A 148 2.49 2.25 5.28
CA CYS A 148 2.24 3.10 4.14
C CYS A 148 3.44 3.21 3.22
N HIS A 149 3.17 3.53 1.96
CA HIS A 149 4.17 3.93 0.98
C HIS A 149 3.61 5.01 0.05
N THR A 150 4.49 5.59 -0.75
CA THR A 150 4.14 6.60 -1.73
C THR A 150 4.16 6.01 -3.14
N HIS A 151 3.23 6.39 -4.00
CA HIS A 151 3.32 6.14 -5.43
C HIS A 151 3.96 7.34 -6.15
N PRO A 152 5.16 7.19 -6.75
CA PRO A 152 5.83 8.30 -7.42
C PRO A 152 5.13 8.70 -8.72
N LYS A 153 5.25 9.97 -9.09
CA LYS A 153 4.85 10.43 -10.42
C LYS A 153 5.87 9.93 -11.45
N LEU A 154 5.54 8.85 -12.14
CA LEU A 154 6.42 8.23 -13.12
C LEU A 154 6.62 9.10 -14.37
N SER A 155 7.87 9.12 -14.84
CA SER A 155 8.25 9.71 -16.12
C SER A 155 7.67 8.91 -17.30
N ASP A 156 7.59 9.52 -18.48
CA ASP A 156 7.07 8.84 -19.67
C ASP A 156 7.92 7.66 -20.12
N LEU A 157 9.21 7.63 -19.75
CA LEU A 157 10.09 6.48 -19.98
C LEU A 157 9.77 5.35 -19.01
N ASP A 158 9.70 5.65 -17.69
CA ASP A 158 9.44 4.63 -16.66
C ASP A 158 8.05 3.99 -16.82
N MET A 159 7.09 4.73 -17.36
CA MET A 159 5.76 4.21 -17.66
C MET A 159 5.74 3.14 -18.76
N GLN A 160 6.74 3.00 -19.62
CA GLN A 160 6.65 2.04 -20.73
C GLN A 160 6.69 0.58 -20.25
N ASP A 161 7.33 0.35 -19.10
CA ASP A 161 7.56 -0.99 -18.60
C ASP A 161 6.44 -1.51 -17.69
N VAL A 162 5.63 -0.62 -17.12
CA VAL A 162 4.55 -0.99 -16.19
C VAL A 162 3.34 -1.61 -16.90
N LEU A 163 2.75 -2.64 -16.28
CA LEU A 163 1.58 -3.36 -16.81
C LEU A 163 0.42 -2.41 -17.12
N THR A 164 0.15 -1.44 -16.25
CA THR A 164 -0.90 -0.42 -16.41
C THR A 164 -0.85 0.27 -17.77
N THR A 165 0.35 0.53 -18.33
CA THR A 165 0.47 1.19 -19.64
C THR A 165 0.10 0.24 -20.78
N LYS A 166 0.39 -1.05 -20.63
CA LYS A 166 0.17 -2.10 -21.65
C LYS A 166 -1.29 -2.52 -21.77
N ILE A 167 -2.10 -2.33 -20.73
CA ILE A 167 -3.55 -2.61 -20.75
C ILE A 167 -4.25 -1.75 -21.80
N SER A 168 -5.13 -2.38 -22.58
CA SER A 168 -5.93 -1.78 -23.63
C SER A 168 -6.81 -0.64 -23.11
N LEU A 169 -7.11 0.30 -24.00
CA LEU A 169 -7.98 1.43 -23.67
C LEU A 169 -9.39 0.96 -23.27
N GLU A 170 -9.92 -0.07 -23.95
CA GLU A 170 -11.23 -0.65 -23.64
C GLU A 170 -11.29 -1.19 -22.21
N THR A 171 -10.30 -2.00 -21.81
CA THR A 171 -10.21 -2.53 -20.43
C THR A 171 -10.03 -1.40 -19.41
N LYS A 172 -9.21 -0.39 -19.73
CA LYS A 172 -9.02 0.79 -18.85
C LYS A 172 -10.32 1.56 -18.64
N GLU A 173 -11.05 1.87 -19.69
CA GLU A 173 -12.31 2.61 -19.63
C GLU A 173 -13.38 1.81 -18.88
N LYS A 174 -13.47 0.49 -19.12
CA LYS A 174 -14.44 -0.39 -18.45
C LYS A 174 -14.29 -0.40 -16.93
N PHE A 175 -13.05 -0.48 -16.44
CA PHE A 175 -12.77 -0.63 -15.01
C PHE A 175 -12.34 0.67 -14.32
N GLY A 176 -12.15 1.76 -15.07
CA GLY A 176 -11.66 3.03 -14.53
C GLY A 176 -10.17 3.02 -14.18
N ILE A 177 -9.36 2.19 -14.86
CA ILE A 177 -7.91 2.13 -14.64
C ILE A 177 -7.27 3.45 -15.09
N LYS A 178 -6.61 4.13 -14.15
CA LYS A 178 -5.93 5.41 -14.37
C LYS A 178 -4.51 5.20 -14.87
N ARG A 179 -3.79 6.29 -15.15
CA ARG A 179 -2.34 6.28 -15.40
C ARG A 179 -1.60 5.62 -14.22
N ALA A 180 -0.46 4.98 -14.51
CA ALA A 180 0.43 4.45 -13.49
C ALA A 180 0.79 5.51 -12.42
N GLY A 181 0.85 5.09 -11.16
CA GLY A 181 0.98 5.97 -9.99
C GLY A 181 -0.35 6.49 -9.40
N PHE A 182 -1.48 6.33 -10.10
CA PHE A 182 -2.82 6.76 -9.61
C PHE A 182 -3.79 5.59 -9.34
N ASN A 183 -3.31 4.36 -9.45
CA ASN A 183 -4.03 3.17 -9.02
C ASN A 183 -3.28 2.56 -7.84
N LEU A 184 -3.97 1.73 -7.08
CA LEU A 184 -3.34 0.72 -6.25
C LEU A 184 -2.85 -0.45 -7.14
N SER A 185 -2.24 -1.44 -6.54
CA SER A 185 -1.88 -2.72 -7.14
C SER A 185 -2.36 -3.87 -6.26
N LEU A 186 -2.45 -5.09 -6.83
CA LEU A 186 -2.68 -6.28 -6.02
C LEU A 186 -1.52 -6.56 -5.05
N GLN A 187 -0.31 -6.07 -5.35
CA GLN A 187 0.83 -6.09 -4.44
C GLN A 187 0.56 -5.26 -3.17
N ASP A 188 -0.03 -4.07 -3.29
CA ASP A 188 -0.40 -3.25 -2.12
C ASP A 188 -1.39 -4.00 -1.22
N LEU A 189 -2.37 -4.68 -1.84
CA LEU A 189 -3.35 -5.50 -1.10
C LEU A 189 -2.71 -6.75 -0.46
N TYR A 190 -1.67 -7.30 -1.09
CA TYR A 190 -0.91 -8.41 -0.53
C TYR A 190 -0.13 -7.98 0.72
N VAL A 191 0.45 -6.78 0.74
CA VAL A 191 1.12 -6.24 1.94
C VAL A 191 0.13 -6.18 3.11
N LEU A 192 -1.10 -5.69 2.87
CA LEU A 192 -2.14 -5.68 3.90
C LEU A 192 -2.55 -7.08 4.38
N GLN A 193 -2.71 -8.02 3.44
CA GLN A 193 -3.02 -9.42 3.76
C GLN A 193 -1.93 -10.03 4.64
N TRP A 194 -0.66 -9.83 4.28
CA TRP A 194 0.48 -10.30 5.06
C TRP A 194 0.51 -9.69 6.47
N LEU A 195 0.23 -8.39 6.60
CA LEU A 195 0.13 -7.74 7.91
C LEU A 195 -0.96 -8.40 8.76
N HIS A 196 -2.16 -8.62 8.20
CA HIS A 196 -3.27 -9.26 8.90
C HIS A 196 -2.95 -10.68 9.36
N GLU A 197 -2.27 -11.47 8.54
CA GLU A 197 -1.88 -12.83 8.88
C GLU A 197 -0.86 -12.90 10.02
N ASN A 198 -0.03 -11.87 10.19
CA ASN A 198 1.03 -11.84 11.20
C ASN A 198 0.63 -11.08 12.48
N PHE A 199 -0.27 -10.10 12.39
CA PHE A 199 -0.56 -9.16 13.47
C PHE A 199 -2.05 -8.78 13.64
N GLY A 200 -2.95 -9.27 12.78
CA GLY A 200 -4.35 -8.81 12.73
C GLY A 200 -5.20 -9.21 13.94
N ASP A 201 -4.72 -10.14 14.76
CA ASP A 201 -5.30 -10.54 16.03
C ASP A 201 -4.90 -9.62 17.21
N LYS A 202 -3.98 -8.67 16.98
CA LYS A 202 -3.38 -7.84 18.04
C LYS A 202 -3.69 -6.35 17.93
N THR A 203 -3.97 -5.85 16.74
CA THR A 203 -4.17 -4.41 16.48
C THR A 203 -4.95 -4.21 15.19
N ASP A 204 -5.59 -3.05 15.04
CA ASP A 204 -6.21 -2.68 13.78
C ASP A 204 -5.13 -2.33 12.75
N LEU A 205 -5.16 -3.02 11.61
CA LEU A 205 -4.18 -2.88 10.55
C LEU A 205 -4.78 -2.17 9.34
N VAL A 206 -3.99 -1.27 8.78
CA VAL A 206 -4.35 -0.49 7.60
C VAL A 206 -3.16 -0.46 6.65
N GLU A 207 -3.44 -0.48 5.35
CA GLU A 207 -2.46 -0.17 4.32
C GLU A 207 -2.75 1.24 3.77
N GLY A 208 -1.72 2.06 3.64
CA GLY A 208 -1.83 3.44 3.22
C GLY A 208 -1.00 3.74 1.98
N VAL A 209 -1.63 4.23 0.92
CA VAL A 209 -0.92 4.65 -0.30
C VAL A 209 -1.09 6.14 -0.52
N LEU A 210 0.01 6.89 -0.43
CA LEU A 210 0.04 8.31 -0.77
C LEU A 210 0.30 8.48 -2.27
N ILE A 211 -0.72 8.93 -3.01
CA ILE A 211 -0.63 9.10 -4.46
C ILE A 211 -0.27 10.55 -4.86
N PRO A 212 0.19 10.81 -6.09
CA PRO A 212 0.75 12.12 -6.49
C PRO A 212 -0.17 13.34 -6.33
N ASN A 213 -1.48 13.18 -6.23
CA ASN A 213 -2.38 14.31 -5.99
C ASN A 213 -2.50 14.70 -4.50
N GLY A 214 -1.70 14.07 -3.62
CA GLY A 214 -1.70 14.31 -2.18
C GLY A 214 -2.81 13.59 -1.42
N ASN A 215 -3.57 12.71 -2.06
CA ASN A 215 -4.54 11.87 -1.35
C ASN A 215 -3.84 10.67 -0.72
N LEU A 216 -4.09 10.46 0.57
CA LEU A 216 -3.75 9.22 1.26
C LEU A 216 -4.94 8.26 1.12
N ILE A 217 -4.69 7.14 0.44
CA ILE A 217 -5.66 6.06 0.24
C ILE A 217 -5.45 5.05 1.36
N LEU A 218 -6.46 4.83 2.19
CA LEU A 218 -6.38 3.92 3.34
C LEU A 218 -7.26 2.71 3.11
N ILE A 219 -6.74 1.51 3.32
CA ILE A 219 -7.39 0.23 3.04
C ILE A 219 -7.33 -0.65 4.28
N GLU A 220 -8.44 -1.30 4.62
CA GLU A 220 -8.50 -2.33 5.66
C GLU A 220 -9.08 -3.64 5.12
N ILE A 221 -8.86 -4.74 5.84
CA ILE A 221 -9.59 -5.99 5.62
C ILE A 221 -10.71 -6.08 6.65
N LYS A 222 -11.95 -6.17 6.16
CA LYS A 222 -13.14 -6.35 6.99
C LYS A 222 -14.13 -7.30 6.31
N ASN A 223 -14.58 -8.31 7.05
CA ASN A 223 -15.46 -9.38 6.54
C ASN A 223 -14.90 -10.04 5.27
N ASP A 224 -13.61 -10.43 5.29
CA ASP A 224 -12.90 -11.09 4.19
C ASP A 224 -12.92 -10.29 2.87
N ARG A 225 -12.92 -8.95 2.99
CA ARG A 225 -12.88 -8.02 1.87
C ARG A 225 -11.94 -6.86 2.17
N PHE A 226 -11.19 -6.43 1.16
CA PHE A 226 -10.52 -5.14 1.12
C PHE A 226 -11.57 -4.04 1.01
N GLN A 227 -11.47 -3.04 1.88
CA GLN A 227 -12.39 -1.91 1.90
C GLN A 227 -11.62 -0.59 2.00
N LEU A 228 -12.07 0.42 1.27
CA LEU A 228 -11.52 1.76 1.30
C LEU A 228 -12.05 2.52 2.52
N ILE A 229 -11.16 2.94 3.41
CA ILE A 229 -11.49 3.81 4.55
C ILE A 229 -11.67 5.24 4.05
N ARG A 230 -12.69 5.93 4.57
CA ARG A 230 -12.88 7.35 4.26
C ARG A 230 -11.88 8.19 5.04
N SER A 231 -11.02 8.92 4.33
CA SER A 231 -10.18 9.95 4.96
C SER A 231 -10.92 11.29 4.99
N GLU A 232 -11.03 11.91 6.15
CA GLU A 232 -11.38 13.33 6.24
C GLU A 232 -10.12 14.15 5.96
N LYS A 233 -10.19 15.07 4.99
CA LYS A 233 -9.21 16.15 4.93
C LYS A 233 -9.54 17.12 6.05
N SER A 234 -8.65 17.20 7.04
CA SER A 234 -8.64 18.23 8.09
C SER A 234 -8.54 19.64 7.50
#